data_AF-A0A2V6XZY7-F1
#
_entry.id   AF-A0A2V6XZY7-F1
#
_cell.length_a   1.000
_cell.length_b   1.000
_cell.length_c   1.000
_cell.angle_alpha   90.00
_cell.angle_beta   90.00
_cell.angle_gamma   90.00
#
_symmetry.space_group_name_H-M   'P 1'
#
loop_
_entity.id
_entity.type
_entity.pdbx_description
1 polymer ?
#
loop_
_entity_poly.entity_id
_entity_poly.type
_entity_poly.pdbx_seq_one_letter_code
_entity_poly.pdbx_strand_id
1 'polypeptide(L)'
;MKQAPLTLRRWRRVEYERLVDLGAFDDDEPVELIGGQLIVAEPKGSEHATGVEMAGDALRAALPAGWIVRGQNPVSLDDESAPEPDIAVVQGSHADYRDAHPARPALIIEVAESSLAFDRVEKGSLYARAGIVDYWIVNLVDRILEAYRDPGADVTAPYGWRYMSVERFTPPSSVAPIGVPATPIPVAALLPSPGRSSAFGDSLRSGPGSYPEGPQAVRIDDMTPDPAKLLEEALKLSPESRAALAASLLQSLDEEVDEDAEAAWAAEIAKRIRELDSGAVMAIPWSEARRRILDR
;
A
#
# COMPACT_ATOMS: atom_id res chain seq x y z
N MET A 1 35.22 -14.54 -16.02
CA MET A 1 34.79 -13.19 -15.58
C MET A 1 33.65 -13.40 -14.60
N LYS A 2 33.69 -12.82 -13.39
CA LYS A 2 32.53 -12.88 -12.48
C LYS A 2 31.46 -11.95 -13.05
N GLN A 3 30.31 -12.49 -13.43
CA GLN A 3 29.18 -11.69 -13.88
C GLN A 3 28.61 -10.93 -12.67
N ALA A 4 28.27 -9.66 -12.86
CA ALA A 4 27.63 -8.87 -11.82
C ALA A 4 26.25 -9.49 -11.49
N PRO A 5 25.81 -9.46 -10.22
CA PRO A 5 24.53 -10.04 -9.82
C PRO A 5 23.37 -9.42 -10.62
N LEU A 6 22.37 -10.25 -10.95
CA LEU A 6 21.12 -9.77 -11.52
C LEU A 6 20.52 -8.74 -10.57
N THR A 7 20.16 -7.58 -11.11
CA THR A 7 19.64 -6.46 -10.33
C THR A 7 18.30 -6.06 -10.91
N LEU A 8 17.29 -5.88 -10.06
CA LEU A 8 16.01 -5.33 -10.47
C LEU A 8 16.23 -3.90 -11.01
N ARG A 9 15.77 -3.64 -12.23
CA ARG A 9 15.74 -2.28 -12.78
C ARG A 9 14.60 -1.52 -12.12
N ARG A 10 14.91 -0.40 -11.48
CA ARG A 10 13.93 0.54 -10.96
C ARG A 10 13.37 1.42 -12.07
N TRP A 11 12.08 1.69 -12.00
CA TRP A 11 11.36 2.61 -12.87
C TRP A 11 11.52 4.04 -12.37
N ARG A 12 11.70 4.98 -13.29
CA ARG A 12 11.57 6.40 -12.97
C ARG A 12 10.12 6.84 -13.14
N ARG A 13 9.68 7.82 -12.37
CA ARG A 13 8.34 8.41 -12.46
C ARG A 13 8.01 8.89 -13.86
N VAL A 14 8.94 9.55 -14.54
CA VAL A 14 8.74 9.98 -15.94
C VAL A 14 8.58 8.82 -16.93
N GLU A 15 9.08 7.63 -16.61
CA GLU A 15 8.88 6.43 -17.42
C GLU A 15 7.51 5.81 -17.13
N TYR A 16 7.12 5.76 -15.85
CA TYR A 16 5.79 5.34 -15.41
C TYR A 16 4.68 6.24 -15.97
N GLU A 17 4.80 7.56 -15.84
CA GLU A 17 3.83 8.54 -16.38
C GLU A 17 3.67 8.35 -17.90
N ARG A 18 4.76 8.07 -18.61
CA ARG A 18 4.70 7.77 -20.05
C ARG A 18 3.99 6.45 -20.36
N LEU A 19 4.10 5.43 -19.50
CA LEU A 19 3.35 4.19 -19.67
C LEU A 19 1.85 4.42 -19.46
N VAL A 20 1.48 5.23 -18.47
CA VAL A 20 0.09 5.66 -18.23
C VAL A 20 -0.46 6.40 -19.45
N ASP A 21 0.27 7.39 -19.97
CA ASP A 21 -0.13 8.15 -21.18
C ASP A 21 -0.32 7.27 -22.42
N LEU A 22 0.40 6.15 -22.50
CA LEU A 22 0.31 5.19 -23.59
C LEU A 22 -0.80 4.15 -23.40
N GLY A 23 -1.49 4.15 -22.25
CA GLY A 23 -2.53 3.17 -21.91
C GLY A 23 -1.94 1.76 -21.70
N ALA A 24 -0.78 1.66 -21.05
CA ALA A 24 -0.11 0.38 -20.82
C ALA A 24 -0.77 -0.49 -19.74
N PHE A 25 -1.59 0.11 -18.88
CA PHE A 25 -2.33 -0.54 -17.80
C PHE A 25 -3.83 -0.52 -18.13
N ASP A 26 -4.58 -1.52 -17.64
CA ASP A 26 -6.04 -1.50 -17.78
C ASP A 26 -6.62 -0.31 -16.99
N ASP A 27 -7.71 0.31 -17.48
CA ASP A 27 -8.28 1.53 -16.88
C ASP A 27 -8.70 1.35 -15.40
N ASP A 28 -8.92 0.11 -14.98
CA ASP A 28 -9.29 -0.32 -13.64
C ASP A 28 -8.15 -0.96 -12.84
N GLU A 29 -6.92 -1.02 -13.39
CA GLU A 29 -5.75 -1.55 -12.70
C GLU A 29 -5.11 -0.46 -11.81
N PRO A 30 -5.18 -0.57 -10.47
CA PRO A 30 -4.71 0.49 -9.57
C PRO A 30 -3.19 0.40 -9.37
N VAL A 31 -2.42 0.71 -10.43
CA VAL A 31 -0.96 0.63 -10.41
C VAL A 31 -0.32 1.91 -9.88
N GLU A 32 0.34 1.82 -8.73
CA GLU A 32 1.14 2.89 -8.13
C GLU A 32 2.64 2.68 -8.38
N LEU A 33 3.39 3.77 -8.54
CA LEU A 33 4.86 3.72 -8.54
C LEU A 33 5.37 4.04 -7.13
N ILE A 34 6.05 3.09 -6.49
CA ILE A 34 6.59 3.22 -5.13
C ILE A 34 8.07 2.80 -5.12
N GLY A 35 8.98 3.71 -4.79
CA GLY A 35 10.43 3.40 -4.69
C GLY A 35 11.07 2.82 -5.95
N GLY A 36 10.50 3.12 -7.13
CA GLY A 36 10.92 2.58 -8.41
C GLY A 36 10.31 1.22 -8.76
N GLN A 37 9.33 0.74 -7.99
CA GLN A 37 8.58 -0.49 -8.22
C GLN A 37 7.13 -0.16 -8.60
N LEU A 38 6.56 -0.94 -9.53
CA LEU A 38 5.14 -0.87 -9.86
C LEU A 38 4.39 -1.82 -8.92
N ILE A 39 3.42 -1.30 -8.17
CA ILE A 39 2.64 -2.04 -7.18
C ILE A 39 1.17 -1.91 -7.53
N VAL A 40 0.42 -3.01 -7.45
CA VAL A 40 -1.05 -3.00 -7.60
C VAL A 40 -1.67 -2.78 -6.23
N ALA A 41 -2.46 -1.73 -6.07
CA ALA A 41 -3.16 -1.44 -4.81
C ALA A 41 -4.26 -2.49 -4.52
N GLU A 42 -4.50 -2.73 -3.23
CA GLU A 42 -5.56 -3.66 -2.81
C GLU A 42 -6.98 -3.10 -3.10
N PRO A 43 -7.97 -3.96 -3.39
CA PRO A 43 -9.37 -3.54 -3.49
C PRO A 43 -9.88 -2.91 -2.19
N LYS A 44 -10.67 -1.84 -2.31
CA LYS A 44 -11.18 -1.07 -1.16
C LYS A 44 -12.54 -1.61 -0.69
N GLY A 45 -12.63 -1.97 0.58
CA GLY A 45 -13.88 -2.39 1.23
C GLY A 45 -14.85 -1.22 1.48
N SER A 46 -16.09 -1.54 1.85
CA SER A 46 -17.13 -0.51 2.08
C SER A 46 -16.82 0.42 3.25
N GLU A 47 -16.20 -0.08 4.32
CA GLU A 47 -15.83 0.76 5.48
C GLU A 47 -14.70 1.74 5.11
N HIS A 48 -13.70 1.26 4.38
CA HIS A 48 -12.64 2.09 3.80
C HIS A 48 -13.21 3.22 2.94
N ALA A 49 -14.04 2.88 1.95
CA ALA A 49 -14.66 3.87 1.07
C ALA A 49 -15.45 4.93 1.85
N THR A 50 -16.23 4.51 2.84
CA THR A 50 -16.97 5.42 3.72
C THR A 50 -16.03 6.33 4.51
N GLY A 51 -14.92 5.79 5.03
CA GLY A 51 -13.90 6.57 5.73
C GLY A 51 -13.25 7.64 4.85
N VAL A 52 -12.93 7.30 3.59
CA VAL A 52 -12.38 8.25 2.61
C VAL A 52 -13.37 9.38 2.32
N GLU A 53 -14.64 9.04 2.08
CA GLU A 53 -15.68 10.04 1.83
C GLU A 53 -15.88 10.99 3.03
N MET A 54 -16.00 10.43 4.23
CA MET A 54 -16.18 11.20 5.47
C MET A 54 -14.99 12.11 5.76
N ALA A 55 -13.76 11.59 5.67
CA ALA A 55 -12.56 12.39 5.86
C ALA A 55 -12.43 13.49 4.80
N GLY A 56 -12.78 13.19 3.55
CA GLY A 56 -12.82 14.17 2.47
C GLY A 56 -13.80 15.31 2.74
N ASP A 57 -15.02 15.00 3.16
CA ASP A 57 -16.05 15.99 3.49
C ASP A 57 -15.68 16.84 4.70
N ALA A 58 -15.15 16.22 5.75
CA ALA A 58 -14.70 16.92 6.94
C ALA A 58 -13.57 17.92 6.62
N LEU A 59 -12.62 17.53 5.77
CA LEU A 59 -11.56 18.43 5.31
C LEU A 59 -12.12 19.56 4.45
N ARG A 60 -12.98 19.27 3.47
CA ARG A 60 -13.59 20.33 2.62
C ARG A 60 -14.34 21.37 3.45
N ALA A 61 -15.00 20.95 4.53
CA ALA A 61 -15.69 21.86 5.43
C ALA A 61 -14.73 22.71 6.30
N ALA A 62 -13.54 22.19 6.62
CA ALA A 62 -12.58 22.85 7.50
C ALA A 62 -11.57 23.75 6.77
N LEU A 63 -11.36 23.53 5.47
CA LEU A 63 -10.35 24.22 4.68
C LEU A 63 -10.83 25.59 4.19
N PRO A 64 -9.97 26.62 4.20
CA PRO A 64 -10.29 27.91 3.61
C PRO A 64 -10.15 27.87 2.08
N ALA A 65 -10.64 28.91 1.42
CA ALA A 65 -10.45 29.10 -0.02
C ALA A 65 -8.95 29.09 -0.39
N GLY A 66 -8.64 28.55 -1.57
CA GLY A 66 -7.25 28.38 -2.03
C GLY A 66 -6.59 27.09 -1.56
N TRP A 67 -7.36 26.16 -0.98
CA TRP A 67 -6.96 24.80 -0.67
C TRP A 67 -7.99 23.82 -1.23
N ILE A 68 -7.54 22.69 -1.74
CA ILE A 68 -8.41 21.66 -2.32
C ILE A 68 -8.07 20.29 -1.74
N VAL A 69 -9.10 19.45 -1.65
CA VAL A 69 -9.01 18.05 -1.25
C VAL A 69 -9.05 17.21 -2.52
N ARG A 70 -8.00 16.43 -2.77
CA ARG A 70 -7.93 15.44 -3.86
C ARG A 70 -7.98 14.05 -3.26
N GLY A 71 -8.97 13.25 -3.63
CA GLY A 71 -9.09 11.87 -3.16
C GLY A 71 -8.66 10.88 -4.24
N GLN A 72 -7.89 9.85 -3.89
CA GLN A 72 -7.49 8.76 -4.78
C GLN A 72 -6.94 9.25 -6.12
N ASN A 73 -5.93 10.12 -6.05
CA ASN A 73 -5.28 10.68 -7.22
C ASN A 73 -3.75 10.66 -7.00
N PRO A 74 -2.95 10.41 -8.03
CA PRO A 74 -1.50 10.41 -7.89
C PRO A 74 -0.94 11.73 -7.33
N VAL A 75 0.15 11.62 -6.58
CA VAL A 75 1.02 12.71 -6.14
C VAL A 75 2.45 12.44 -6.60
N SER A 76 3.12 13.42 -7.22
CA SER A 76 4.47 13.25 -7.79
C SER A 76 5.55 13.55 -6.75
N LEU A 77 5.81 12.62 -5.83
CA LEU A 77 6.70 12.87 -4.67
C LEU A 77 8.16 13.11 -5.07
N ASP A 78 8.72 12.23 -5.89
CA ASP A 78 10.12 12.29 -6.35
C ASP A 78 10.31 11.55 -7.68
N ASP A 79 11.55 11.36 -8.12
CA ASP A 79 11.86 10.72 -9.41
C ASP A 79 11.54 9.23 -9.46
N GLU A 80 11.23 8.59 -8.33
CA GLU A 80 10.99 7.15 -8.22
C GLU A 80 9.60 6.83 -7.64
N SER A 81 8.75 7.82 -7.35
CA SER A 81 7.50 7.56 -6.64
C SER A 81 6.35 8.49 -7.02
N ALA A 82 5.23 7.88 -7.36
CA ALA A 82 3.94 8.49 -7.63
C ALA A 82 2.80 7.69 -6.96
N PRO A 83 2.69 7.69 -5.62
CA PRO A 83 1.61 7.02 -4.91
C PRO A 83 0.26 7.68 -5.15
N GLU A 84 -0.80 6.92 -4.92
CA GLU A 84 -2.19 7.39 -4.92
C GLU A 84 -2.76 7.39 -3.49
N PRO A 85 -2.51 8.44 -2.70
CA PRO A 85 -3.07 8.51 -1.36
C PRO A 85 -4.60 8.56 -1.41
N ASP A 86 -5.25 8.01 -0.38
CA ASP A 86 -6.69 8.11 -0.24
C ASP A 86 -7.16 9.57 -0.25
N ILE A 87 -6.43 10.46 0.44
CA ILE A 87 -6.67 11.90 0.41
C ILE A 87 -5.35 12.69 0.44
N ALA A 88 -5.27 13.73 -0.38
CA ALA A 88 -4.23 14.75 -0.34
C ALA A 88 -4.85 16.15 -0.25
N VAL A 89 -4.33 17.00 0.64
CA VAL A 89 -4.66 18.43 0.70
C VAL A 89 -3.54 19.23 0.06
N VAL A 90 -3.88 20.05 -0.93
CA VAL A 90 -2.92 20.84 -1.70
C VAL A 90 -3.38 22.29 -1.81
N GLN A 91 -2.42 23.20 -1.93
CA GLN A 91 -2.69 24.62 -2.14
C GLN A 91 -3.05 24.89 -3.60
N GLY A 92 -3.95 25.84 -3.85
CA GLY A 92 -4.37 26.27 -5.19
C GLY A 92 -5.78 25.84 -5.54
N SER A 93 -5.97 25.50 -6.81
CA SER A 93 -7.24 25.17 -7.44
C SER A 93 -7.11 23.91 -8.31
N HIS A 94 -8.22 23.34 -8.75
CA HIS A 94 -8.19 22.15 -9.62
C HIS A 94 -7.47 22.42 -10.95
N ALA A 95 -7.51 23.67 -11.45
CA ALA A 95 -6.86 24.05 -12.70
C ALA A 95 -5.33 24.00 -12.63
N ASP A 96 -4.75 24.20 -11.44
CA ASP A 96 -3.29 24.20 -11.24
C ASP A 96 -2.69 22.79 -11.42
N TYR A 97 -3.52 21.74 -11.31
CA TYR A 97 -3.12 20.34 -11.41
C TYR A 97 -3.68 19.64 -12.64
N ARG A 98 -4.07 20.40 -13.67
CA ARG A 98 -4.61 19.86 -14.92
C ARG A 98 -3.58 19.04 -15.68
N ASP A 99 -2.37 19.56 -15.76
CA ASP A 99 -1.30 19.02 -16.62
C ASP A 99 -0.17 18.37 -15.80
N ALA A 100 -0.27 18.37 -14.46
CA ALA A 100 0.69 17.73 -13.56
C ALA A 100 0.07 17.42 -12.20
N HIS A 101 0.50 16.32 -11.58
CA HIS A 101 0.14 15.97 -10.20
C HIS A 101 0.93 16.83 -9.18
N PRO A 102 0.36 17.09 -7.99
CA PRO A 102 1.01 17.85 -6.94
C PRO A 102 2.24 17.11 -6.43
N ALA A 103 3.35 17.83 -6.30
CA ALA A 103 4.60 17.30 -5.74
C ALA A 103 4.76 17.59 -4.24
N ARG A 104 3.95 18.49 -3.68
CA ARG A 104 4.08 18.97 -2.28
C ARG A 104 2.71 19.11 -1.61
N PRO A 105 1.99 18.01 -1.36
CA PRO A 105 0.80 18.06 -0.52
C PRO A 105 1.15 18.55 0.90
N ALA A 106 0.27 19.36 1.48
CA ALA A 106 0.42 19.84 2.85
C ALA A 106 -0.04 18.80 3.87
N LEU A 107 -0.98 17.94 3.48
CA LEU A 107 -1.45 16.79 4.25
C LEU A 107 -1.67 15.62 3.29
N ILE A 108 -1.22 14.44 3.71
CA ILE A 108 -1.64 13.16 3.14
C ILE A 108 -2.42 12.40 4.21
N ILE A 109 -3.51 11.74 3.82
CA ILE A 109 -4.25 10.81 4.66
C ILE A 109 -4.37 9.48 3.92
N GLU A 110 -4.05 8.39 4.62
CA GLU A 110 -4.46 7.04 4.26
C GLU A 110 -5.56 6.58 5.22
N VAL A 111 -6.58 5.90 4.69
CA VAL A 111 -7.60 5.22 5.48
C VAL A 111 -7.22 3.76 5.51
N ALA A 112 -7.12 3.14 6.69
CA ALA A 112 -6.47 1.84 6.79
C ALA A 112 -7.24 0.83 7.63
N GLU A 113 -7.44 -0.35 7.05
CA GLU A 113 -7.90 -1.57 7.72
C GLU A 113 -6.87 -2.69 7.54
N SER A 114 -6.89 -3.42 6.42
CA SER A 114 -5.88 -4.44 6.08
C SER A 114 -4.52 -3.82 5.73
N SER A 115 -4.53 -2.65 5.10
CA SER A 115 -3.33 -1.92 4.64
C SER A 115 -2.53 -1.27 5.78
N LEU A 116 -3.02 -1.29 7.02
CA LEU A 116 -2.47 -0.51 8.13
C LEU A 116 -0.96 -0.72 8.36
N ALA A 117 -0.46 -1.95 8.21
CA ALA A 117 0.97 -2.21 8.34
C ALA A 117 1.77 -1.56 7.20
N PHE A 118 1.27 -1.65 5.97
CA PHE A 118 1.88 -1.05 4.78
C PHE A 118 1.88 0.48 4.88
N ASP A 119 0.77 1.08 5.32
CA ASP A 119 0.63 2.53 5.47
C ASP A 119 1.55 3.10 6.56
N ARG A 120 1.78 2.36 7.64
CA ARG A 120 2.69 2.75 8.73
C ARG A 120 4.16 2.64 8.33
N VAL A 121 4.53 1.58 7.61
CA VAL A 121 5.94 1.21 7.36
C VAL A 121 6.42 1.71 6.00
N GLU A 122 5.78 1.25 4.92
CA GLU A 122 6.22 1.51 3.55
C GLU A 122 5.85 2.94 3.12
N LYS A 123 4.54 3.24 3.06
CA LYS A 123 4.06 4.57 2.68
C LYS A 123 4.46 5.64 3.69
N GLY A 124 4.45 5.32 4.99
CA GLY A 124 4.95 6.21 6.03
C GLY A 124 6.43 6.62 5.82
N SER A 125 7.30 5.66 5.51
CA SER A 125 8.71 5.95 5.19
C SER A 125 8.87 6.73 3.88
N LEU A 126 8.05 6.42 2.88
CA LEU A 126 8.03 7.12 1.60
C LEU A 126 7.62 8.59 1.75
N TYR A 127 6.52 8.86 2.45
CA TYR A 127 6.04 10.23 2.67
C TYR A 127 7.04 11.03 3.54
N ALA A 128 7.67 10.39 4.53
CA ALA A 128 8.73 11.01 5.31
C ALA A 128 9.95 11.38 4.44
N ARG A 129 10.38 10.49 3.53
CA ARG A 129 11.46 10.77 2.56
C ARG A 129 11.14 11.97 1.68
N ALA A 130 9.89 12.09 1.24
CA ALA A 130 9.42 13.21 0.45
C ALA A 130 9.28 14.53 1.24
N GLY A 131 9.48 14.50 2.56
CA GLY A 131 9.42 15.67 3.44
C GLY A 131 7.99 16.17 3.66
N ILE A 132 6.98 15.29 3.52
CA ILE A 132 5.61 15.62 3.89
C ILE A 132 5.57 15.84 5.40
N VAL A 133 5.04 16.99 5.83
CA VAL A 133 5.17 17.44 7.23
C VAL A 133 4.04 16.96 8.13
N ASP A 134 2.91 16.56 7.54
CA ASP A 134 1.75 16.04 8.25
C ASP A 134 1.18 14.87 7.43
N TYR A 135 1.28 13.66 7.98
CA TYR A 135 0.75 12.44 7.38
C TYR A 135 -0.17 11.75 8.37
N TRP A 136 -1.42 11.53 7.99
CA TRP A 136 -2.40 10.90 8.86
C TRP A 136 -2.77 9.50 8.40
N ILE A 137 -3.01 8.62 9.36
CA ILE A 137 -3.69 7.35 9.13
C ILE A 137 -5.00 7.37 9.91
N VAL A 138 -6.11 7.29 9.17
CA VAL A 138 -7.42 6.97 9.75
C VAL A 138 -7.44 5.47 9.97
N ASN A 139 -7.08 5.05 11.18
CA ASN A 139 -6.94 3.65 11.54
C ASN A 139 -8.32 3.10 11.92
N LEU A 140 -8.90 2.31 11.02
CA LEU A 140 -10.23 1.69 11.19
C LEU A 140 -10.19 0.48 12.14
N VAL A 141 -9.04 -0.18 12.30
CA VAL A 141 -8.86 -1.31 13.22
C VAL A 141 -8.98 -0.84 14.68
N ASP A 142 -8.16 0.15 15.04
CA ASP A 142 -8.11 0.68 16.41
C ASP A 142 -9.10 1.84 16.63
N ARG A 143 -9.76 2.30 15.56
CA ARG A 143 -10.79 3.35 15.57
C ARG A 143 -10.26 4.68 16.11
N ILE A 144 -9.07 5.05 15.64
CA ILE A 144 -8.35 6.26 16.03
C ILE A 144 -7.81 6.99 14.79
N LEU A 145 -7.40 8.23 14.99
CA LEU A 145 -6.52 8.92 14.05
C LEU A 145 -5.08 8.86 14.56
N GLU A 146 -4.14 8.53 13.68
CA GLU A 146 -2.71 8.63 13.94
C GLU A 146 -2.13 9.77 13.09
N ALA A 147 -1.50 10.76 13.71
CA ALA A 147 -0.82 11.84 13.00
C ALA A 147 0.70 11.68 13.14
N TYR A 148 1.35 11.47 12.00
CA TYR A 148 2.78 11.27 11.83
C TYR A 148 3.44 12.58 11.38
N ARG A 149 4.44 13.02 12.14
CA ARG A 149 5.08 14.35 12.01
C ARG A 149 6.57 14.26 12.29
N ASP A 150 7.28 15.35 11.97
CA ASP A 150 8.73 15.45 12.15
C ASP A 150 9.51 14.38 11.35
N PRO A 151 9.50 14.47 10.00
CA PRO A 151 10.22 13.52 9.17
C PRO A 151 11.73 13.64 9.37
N GLY A 152 12.40 12.53 9.64
CA GLY A 152 13.84 12.45 9.85
C GLY A 152 14.46 11.20 9.24
N ALA A 153 15.76 11.26 8.98
CA ALA A 153 16.52 10.13 8.44
C ALA A 153 16.58 8.97 9.46
N ASP A 154 16.30 7.76 8.98
CA ASP A 154 16.45 6.51 9.71
C ASP A 154 16.83 5.42 8.71
N VAL A 155 18.09 4.96 8.77
CA VAL A 155 18.64 3.95 7.85
C VAL A 155 17.98 2.58 7.97
N THR A 156 17.19 2.35 9.03
CA THR A 156 16.44 1.10 9.23
C THR A 156 15.05 1.15 8.59
N ALA A 157 14.57 2.31 8.18
CA ALA A 157 13.30 2.47 7.50
C ALA A 157 13.40 2.10 6.01
N PRO A 158 12.34 1.55 5.37
CA PRO A 158 12.38 1.06 3.99
C PRO A 158 12.96 2.05 2.98
N TYR A 159 12.66 3.35 3.14
CA TYR A 159 13.14 4.42 2.26
C TYR A 159 14.13 5.37 2.96
N GLY A 160 14.76 4.93 4.06
CA GLY A 160 15.79 5.68 4.78
C GLY A 160 15.28 6.84 5.63
N TRP A 161 13.96 6.98 5.79
CA TRP A 161 13.28 8.06 6.50
C TRP A 161 12.09 7.54 7.29
N ARG A 162 11.78 8.20 8.40
CA ARG A 162 10.55 7.97 9.17
C ARG A 162 10.06 9.25 9.81
N TYR A 163 8.82 9.22 10.28
CA TYR A 163 8.33 10.23 11.21
C TYR A 163 8.81 9.94 12.63
N MET A 164 9.33 10.98 13.28
CA MET A 164 9.87 10.91 14.65
C MET A 164 8.82 11.19 15.71
N SER A 165 7.67 11.77 15.33
CA SER A 165 6.53 12.02 16.19
C SER A 165 5.28 11.32 15.67
N VAL A 166 4.57 10.63 16.55
CA VAL A 166 3.26 10.01 16.26
C VAL A 166 2.31 10.36 17.38
N GLU A 167 1.31 11.18 17.07
CA GLU A 167 0.21 11.53 17.97
C GLU A 167 -1.01 10.68 17.65
N ARG A 168 -1.72 10.21 18.68
CA ARG A 168 -2.94 9.41 18.51
C ARG A 168 -4.13 10.16 19.09
N PHE A 169 -5.18 10.28 18.29
CA PHE A 169 -6.39 11.01 18.66
C PHE A 169 -7.60 10.07 18.65
N THR A 170 -8.41 10.17 19.71
CA THR A 170 -9.68 9.46 19.86
C THR A 170 -10.83 10.47 19.99
N PRO A 171 -12.06 10.14 19.57
CA PRO A 171 -13.22 10.94 19.94
C PRO A 171 -13.30 11.14 21.47
N PRO A 172 -13.72 12.33 21.97
CA PRO A 172 -14.28 13.47 21.24
C PRO A 172 -13.24 14.54 20.86
N SER A 173 -11.95 14.20 20.81
CA SER A 173 -10.90 15.18 20.46
C SER A 173 -11.06 15.71 19.03
N SER A 174 -10.32 16.78 18.72
CA SER A 174 -10.27 17.39 17.40
C SER A 174 -8.81 17.61 16.99
N VAL A 175 -8.56 17.62 15.69
CA VAL A 175 -7.22 17.79 15.09
C VAL A 175 -7.29 18.81 13.96
N ALA A 176 -6.21 19.53 13.68
CA ALA A 176 -6.09 20.37 12.48
C ALA A 176 -4.80 20.01 11.74
N PRO A 177 -4.78 20.07 10.38
CA PRO A 177 -3.55 19.88 9.62
C PRO A 177 -2.53 20.97 9.94
N ILE A 178 -1.27 20.61 10.05
CA ILE A 178 -0.17 21.55 10.24
C ILE A 178 0.17 22.23 8.91
N GLY A 179 0.44 23.53 8.95
CA GLY A 179 0.80 24.30 7.76
C GLY A 179 -0.40 24.67 6.87
N VAL A 180 -1.61 24.25 7.25
CA VAL A 180 -2.86 24.64 6.60
C VAL A 180 -3.71 25.43 7.60
N PRO A 181 -4.25 26.61 7.24
CA PRO A 181 -5.09 27.40 8.13
C PRO A 181 -6.53 26.85 8.22
N ALA A 182 -6.66 25.56 8.56
CA ALA A 182 -7.95 24.89 8.70
C ALA A 182 -8.52 25.04 10.12
N THR A 183 -9.84 25.00 10.25
CA THR A 183 -10.48 24.86 11.57
C THR A 183 -10.27 23.45 12.13
N PRO A 184 -10.18 23.25 13.46
CA PRO A 184 -10.10 21.91 14.04
C PRO A 184 -11.26 21.00 13.61
N ILE A 185 -10.92 19.79 13.17
CA ILE A 185 -11.82 18.75 12.70
C ILE A 185 -12.06 17.76 13.84
N PRO A 186 -13.32 17.49 14.24
CA PRO A 186 -13.62 16.43 15.19
C PRO A 186 -13.15 15.07 14.67
N VAL A 187 -12.42 14.30 15.48
CA VAL A 187 -11.93 12.97 15.07
C VAL A 187 -13.09 12.02 14.73
N ALA A 188 -14.23 12.17 15.39
CA ALA A 188 -15.43 11.42 15.08
C ALA A 188 -15.97 11.65 13.65
N ALA A 189 -15.67 12.81 13.03
CA ALA A 189 -16.05 13.09 11.65
C ALA A 189 -15.17 12.38 10.63
N LEU A 190 -14.02 11.84 11.05
CA LEU A 190 -13.08 11.10 10.19
C LEU A 190 -13.29 9.58 10.26
N LEU A 191 -14.06 9.09 11.25
CA LEU A 191 -14.21 7.67 11.53
C LEU A 191 -15.64 7.19 11.22
N PRO A 192 -15.86 6.31 10.23
CA PRO A 192 -17.18 5.79 9.91
C PRO A 192 -17.77 5.03 11.09
N SER A 193 -19.06 5.12 11.42
CA SER A 193 -19.57 4.34 12.56
C SER A 193 -19.32 2.83 12.36
N PRO A 194 -19.01 2.05 13.42
CA PRO A 194 -18.88 0.61 13.28
C PRO A 194 -20.11 0.06 12.57
N GLY A 195 -19.91 -0.73 11.53
CA GLY A 195 -21.01 -1.35 10.81
C GLY A 195 -21.94 -2.03 11.81
N ARG A 196 -23.27 -1.83 11.66
CA ARG A 196 -24.21 -2.73 12.33
C ARG A 196 -23.90 -4.10 11.77
N SER A 197 -23.39 -5.01 12.60
CA SER A 197 -23.24 -6.41 12.23
C SER A 197 -24.52 -6.84 11.52
N SER A 198 -24.42 -7.13 10.22
CA SER A 198 -25.49 -7.78 9.50
C SER A 198 -25.75 -9.08 10.24
N ALA A 199 -26.93 -9.20 10.84
CA ALA A 199 -27.38 -10.39 11.54
C ALA A 199 -27.65 -11.54 10.54
N PHE A 200 -26.63 -11.93 9.79
CA PHE A 200 -26.54 -13.12 8.97
C PHE A 200 -25.31 -13.89 9.43
N GLY A 201 -25.46 -14.59 10.56
CA GLY A 201 -24.40 -15.41 11.13
C GLY A 201 -24.54 -15.71 12.62
N ASP A 202 -25.66 -15.40 13.27
CA ASP A 202 -25.90 -15.85 14.64
C ASP A 202 -26.64 -17.19 14.64
N SER A 203 -25.87 -18.26 14.43
CA SER A 203 -26.21 -19.57 14.96
C SER A 203 -24.95 -20.41 14.99
N LEU A 204 -24.28 -20.39 16.14
CA LEU A 204 -23.63 -21.54 16.79
C LEU A 204 -22.70 -21.03 17.90
N ARG A 205 -23.23 -20.91 19.13
CA ARG A 205 -22.73 -21.59 20.35
C ARG A 205 -23.25 -20.90 21.60
N SER A 206 -24.29 -21.49 22.18
CA SER A 206 -24.66 -21.31 23.58
C SER A 206 -23.95 -22.35 24.43
N GLY A 207 -23.32 -21.94 25.54
CA GLY A 207 -22.81 -22.85 26.57
C GLY A 207 -21.93 -22.15 27.62
N PRO A 208 -22.24 -22.20 28.93
CA PRO A 208 -21.62 -21.35 29.96
C PRO A 208 -20.46 -22.04 30.70
N GLY A 209 -19.52 -21.28 31.26
CA GLY A 209 -18.56 -21.84 32.23
C GLY A 209 -17.39 -20.92 32.62
N SER A 210 -17.53 -20.27 33.79
CA SER A 210 -16.51 -20.07 34.84
C SER A 210 -15.05 -19.74 34.46
N TYR A 211 -14.61 -18.53 34.84
CA TYR A 211 -13.20 -18.16 34.97
C TYR A 211 -12.59 -18.70 36.27
N PRO A 212 -11.36 -19.22 36.23
CA PRO A 212 -10.45 -19.10 37.35
C PRO A 212 -9.19 -18.28 37.01
N GLU A 213 -8.60 -17.81 38.09
CA GLU A 213 -7.46 -16.91 38.28
C GLU A 213 -6.26 -17.13 37.33
N GLY A 214 -5.64 -16.01 36.93
CA GLY A 214 -4.43 -16.01 36.11
C GLY A 214 -3.16 -16.40 36.88
N PRO A 215 -2.05 -16.68 36.17
CA PRO A 215 -0.74 -16.71 36.78
C PRO A 215 0.21 -15.63 36.26
N GLN A 216 1.16 -15.36 37.15
CA GLN A 216 2.21 -14.37 37.15
C GLN A 216 3.24 -14.52 36.01
N ALA A 217 3.99 -13.44 35.81
CA ALA A 217 5.12 -13.30 34.90
C ALA A 217 6.10 -14.47 34.91
N VAL A 218 6.51 -14.91 33.71
CA VAL A 218 7.62 -15.85 33.49
C VAL A 218 8.62 -15.22 32.53
N ARG A 219 9.90 -15.38 32.87
CA ARG A 219 11.08 -14.86 32.17
C ARG A 219 11.32 -15.55 30.83
N ILE A 220 11.89 -14.77 29.92
CA ILE A 220 12.47 -15.14 28.62
C ILE A 220 13.69 -16.04 28.85
N ASP A 221 13.76 -17.18 28.16
CA ASP A 221 14.95 -17.73 27.50
C ASP A 221 14.58 -18.94 26.62
N ASP A 222 15.16 -18.96 25.40
CA ASP A 222 15.25 -20.05 24.41
C ASP A 222 13.97 -20.72 23.83
N MET A 223 13.59 -20.34 22.60
CA MET A 223 12.75 -21.17 21.72
C MET A 223 13.09 -20.96 20.24
N THR A 224 13.78 -21.92 19.60
CA THR A 224 13.49 -22.22 18.20
C THR A 224 12.10 -22.87 18.14
N PRO A 225 11.12 -22.27 17.44
CA PRO A 225 9.77 -22.82 17.35
C PRO A 225 9.76 -24.17 16.61
N ASP A 226 9.02 -25.12 17.14
CA ASP A 226 8.79 -26.45 16.57
C ASP A 226 8.07 -26.32 15.19
N PRO A 227 8.67 -26.78 14.07
CA PRO A 227 8.08 -26.67 12.74
C PRO A 227 6.69 -27.28 12.62
N ALA A 228 6.38 -28.34 13.39
CA ALA A 228 5.06 -28.95 13.38
C ALA A 228 4.00 -28.01 13.97
N LYS A 229 4.35 -27.26 15.01
CA LYS A 229 3.47 -26.24 15.61
C LYS A 229 3.30 -25.05 14.68
N LEU A 230 4.36 -24.62 14.00
CA LEU A 230 4.28 -23.54 13.00
C LEU A 230 3.36 -23.93 11.83
N LEU A 231 3.44 -25.17 11.37
CA LEU A 231 2.56 -25.68 10.33
C LEU A 231 1.10 -25.74 10.79
N GLU A 232 0.86 -26.19 12.03
CA GLU A 232 -0.49 -26.21 12.61
C GLU A 232 -1.11 -24.81 12.68
N GLU A 233 -0.33 -23.80 13.08
CA GLU A 233 -0.76 -22.40 13.09
C GLU A 233 -0.94 -21.84 11.66
N ALA A 234 -0.04 -22.16 10.73
CA ALA A 234 -0.16 -21.74 9.34
C ALA A 234 -1.41 -22.31 8.65
N LEU A 235 -1.85 -23.51 9.02
CA LEU A 235 -3.07 -24.12 8.49
C LEU A 235 -4.36 -23.48 9.04
N LYS A 236 -4.30 -22.81 10.19
CA LYS A 236 -5.42 -22.03 10.74
C LYS A 236 -5.63 -20.68 10.02
N LEU A 237 -4.65 -20.22 9.24
CA LEU A 237 -4.76 -19.01 8.45
C LEU A 237 -5.82 -19.12 7.34
N SER A 238 -6.31 -17.96 6.89
CA SER A 238 -7.12 -17.88 5.66
C SER A 238 -6.34 -18.41 4.45
N PRO A 239 -7.02 -18.85 3.39
CA PRO A 239 -6.37 -19.27 2.15
C PRO A 239 -5.36 -18.25 1.62
N GLU A 240 -5.68 -16.96 1.68
CA GLU A 240 -4.88 -15.84 1.20
C GLU A 240 -3.61 -15.64 2.03
N SER A 241 -3.74 -15.59 3.37
CA SER A 241 -2.59 -15.43 4.27
C SER A 241 -1.68 -16.67 4.25
N ARG A 242 -2.26 -17.85 4.06
CA ARG A 242 -1.49 -19.08 3.87
C ARG A 242 -0.73 -19.08 2.54
N ALA A 243 -1.32 -18.54 1.47
CA ALA A 243 -0.64 -18.39 0.18
C ALA A 243 0.53 -17.39 0.26
N ALA A 244 0.33 -16.25 0.93
CA ALA A 244 1.40 -15.25 1.15
C ALA A 244 2.57 -15.82 1.96
N LEU A 245 2.27 -16.57 3.03
CA LEU A 245 3.28 -17.27 3.83
C LEU A 245 4.02 -18.33 3.00
N ALA A 246 3.30 -19.12 2.20
CA ALA A 246 3.90 -20.13 1.33
C ALA A 246 4.82 -19.50 0.26
N ALA A 247 4.43 -18.37 -0.35
CA ALA A 247 5.25 -17.66 -1.32
C ALA A 247 6.57 -17.16 -0.69
N SER A 248 6.49 -16.59 0.52
CA SER A 248 7.67 -16.12 1.26
C SER A 248 8.61 -17.27 1.62
N LEU A 249 8.06 -18.42 2.00
CA LEU A 249 8.84 -19.63 2.30
C LEU A 249 9.48 -20.22 1.03
N LEU A 250 8.76 -20.30 -0.08
CA LEU A 250 9.31 -20.79 -1.35
C LEU A 250 10.46 -19.89 -1.84
N GLN A 251 10.29 -18.57 -1.78
CA GLN A 251 11.35 -17.62 -2.14
C GLN A 251 12.59 -17.76 -1.26
N SER A 252 12.43 -18.16 0.00
CA SER A 252 13.56 -18.41 0.92
C SER A 252 14.34 -19.70 0.62
N LEU A 253 13.81 -20.58 -0.25
CA LEU A 253 14.42 -21.88 -0.60
C LEU A 253 15.20 -21.86 -1.91
N ASP A 254 15.13 -20.77 -2.69
CA ASP A 254 15.90 -20.62 -3.94
C ASP A 254 17.38 -20.34 -3.64
N GLU A 255 18.15 -21.39 -3.33
CA GLU A 255 19.60 -21.28 -3.07
C GLU A 255 20.47 -21.71 -4.27
N GLU A 256 19.95 -22.44 -5.27
CA GLU A 256 20.73 -22.82 -6.46
C GLU A 256 19.89 -22.73 -7.76
N VAL A 257 20.43 -22.01 -8.74
CA VAL A 257 19.84 -21.88 -10.09
C VAL A 257 20.44 -22.94 -11.00
N ASP A 258 19.59 -23.70 -11.69
CA ASP A 258 19.99 -24.63 -12.75
C ASP A 258 20.51 -23.82 -13.97
N GLU A 259 21.83 -23.74 -14.10
CA GLU A 259 22.52 -22.99 -15.17
C GLU A 259 22.11 -23.46 -16.58
N ASP A 260 21.72 -24.73 -16.73
CA ASP A 260 21.26 -25.26 -18.02
C ASP A 260 19.87 -24.71 -18.39
N ALA A 261 19.02 -24.45 -17.39
CA ALA A 261 17.70 -23.87 -17.59
C ALA A 261 17.78 -22.39 -18.01
N GLU A 262 18.62 -21.59 -17.35
CA GLU A 262 18.79 -20.17 -17.72
C GLU A 262 19.40 -19.99 -19.10
N ALA A 263 20.42 -20.79 -19.45
CA ALA A 263 21.03 -20.76 -20.77
C ALA A 263 20.01 -21.13 -21.86
N ALA A 264 19.14 -22.11 -21.61
CA ALA A 264 18.07 -22.48 -22.52
C ALA A 264 17.03 -21.36 -22.69
N TRP A 265 16.63 -20.71 -21.60
CA TRP A 265 15.67 -19.59 -21.65
C TRP A 265 16.25 -18.35 -22.34
N ALA A 266 17.49 -17.98 -22.05
CA ALA A 266 18.16 -16.86 -22.72
C ALA A 266 18.32 -17.11 -24.22
N ALA A 267 18.65 -18.34 -24.62
CA ALA A 267 18.72 -18.75 -26.02
C ALA A 267 17.35 -18.66 -26.71
N GLU A 268 16.27 -19.09 -26.05
CA GLU A 268 14.91 -19.01 -26.59
C GLU A 268 14.43 -17.56 -26.69
N ILE A 269 14.68 -16.70 -25.69
CA ILE A 269 14.34 -15.27 -25.73
C ILE A 269 15.06 -14.58 -26.90
N ALA A 270 16.37 -14.78 -27.03
CA ALA A 270 17.16 -14.19 -28.11
C ALA A 270 16.69 -14.67 -29.50
N LYS A 271 16.26 -15.93 -29.60
CA LYS A 271 15.67 -16.48 -30.81
C LYS A 271 14.32 -15.81 -31.13
N ARG A 272 13.43 -15.66 -30.14
CA ARG A 272 12.11 -15.01 -30.31
C ARG A 272 12.21 -13.56 -30.72
N ILE A 273 13.17 -12.82 -30.17
CA ILE A 273 13.45 -11.43 -30.58
C ILE A 273 13.85 -11.39 -32.05
N ARG A 274 14.79 -12.24 -32.49
CA ARG A 274 15.19 -12.31 -33.92
C ARG A 274 14.04 -12.69 -34.84
N GLU A 275 13.18 -13.61 -34.41
CA GLU A 275 12.00 -14.02 -35.18
C GLU A 275 10.99 -12.88 -35.34
N LEU A 276 10.80 -12.03 -34.33
CA LEU A 276 9.97 -10.83 -34.40
C LEU A 276 10.61 -9.75 -35.29
N ASP A 277 11.89 -9.44 -35.08
CA ASP A 277 12.61 -8.38 -35.81
C ASP A 277 12.75 -8.70 -37.30
N SER A 278 12.93 -9.98 -37.65
CA SER A 278 12.99 -10.44 -39.04
C SER A 278 11.62 -10.55 -39.71
N GLY A 279 10.53 -10.39 -38.95
CA GLY A 279 9.16 -10.62 -39.42
C GLY A 279 8.84 -12.10 -39.69
N ALA A 280 9.70 -13.04 -39.26
CA ALA A 280 9.45 -14.47 -39.34
C ALA A 280 8.25 -14.90 -38.48
N VAL A 281 7.96 -14.13 -37.42
CA VAL A 281 6.77 -14.29 -36.58
C VAL A 281 6.00 -12.97 -36.57
N MET A 282 4.71 -13.07 -36.89
CA MET A 282 3.78 -11.95 -36.79
C MET A 282 3.25 -11.86 -35.36
N ALA A 283 3.53 -10.73 -34.69
CA ALA A 283 2.92 -10.44 -33.41
C ALA A 283 1.40 -10.31 -33.56
N ILE A 284 0.68 -10.79 -32.56
CA ILE A 284 -0.77 -10.58 -32.44
C ILE A 284 -1.03 -9.56 -31.34
N PRO A 285 -2.13 -8.78 -31.43
CA PRO A 285 -2.54 -7.90 -30.35
C PRO A 285 -2.67 -8.67 -29.03
N TRP A 286 -2.27 -8.03 -27.92
CA TRP A 286 -2.30 -8.66 -26.60
C TRP A 286 -3.69 -9.21 -26.21
N SER A 287 -4.76 -8.48 -26.57
CA SER A 287 -6.15 -8.92 -26.35
C SER A 287 -6.49 -10.26 -27.03
N GLU A 288 -5.84 -10.57 -28.15
CA GLU A 288 -5.98 -11.84 -28.87
C GLU A 288 -5.12 -12.94 -28.22
N ALA A 289 -3.88 -12.61 -27.80
CA ALA A 289 -3.00 -13.54 -27.12
C ALA A 289 -3.57 -14.00 -25.76
N ARG A 290 -4.07 -13.03 -24.97
CA ARG A 290 -4.68 -13.25 -23.66
C ARG A 290 -5.91 -14.15 -23.74
N ARG A 291 -6.78 -13.92 -24.73
CA ARG A 291 -7.96 -14.77 -24.97
C ARG A 291 -7.56 -16.23 -25.20
N ARG A 292 -6.53 -16.46 -26.03
CA ARG A 292 -6.03 -17.82 -26.34
C ARG A 292 -5.36 -18.53 -25.16
N ILE A 293 -4.85 -17.79 -24.18
CA ILE A 293 -4.25 -18.34 -22.97
C ILE A 293 -5.33 -18.73 -21.95
N LEU A 294 -6.36 -17.88 -21.81
CA LEU A 294 -7.46 -18.09 -20.86
C LEU A 294 -8.51 -19.10 -21.34
N ASP A 295 -8.63 -19.30 -22.66
CA ASP A 295 -9.53 -20.30 -23.27
C ASP A 295 -8.89 -21.70 -23.39
N ARG A 296 -7.75 -21.96 -22.74
CA ARG A 296 -7.10 -23.28 -22.64
C ARG A 296 -7.39 -23.94 -21.30
#